data_AF-A0A8J3M0W2-F1
#
_entry.id   AF-A0A8J3M0W2-F1
#
_cell.length_a   1.000
_cell.length_b   1.000
_cell.length_c   1.000
_cell.angle_alpha   90.00
_cell.angle_beta   90.00
_cell.angle_gamma   90.00
#
_symmetry.space_group_name_H-M   'P 1'
#
loop_
_entity.id
_entity.type
_entity.pdbx_description
1 polymer ?
#
loop_
_entity_poly.entity_id
_entity_poly.type
_entity_poly.pdbx_seq_one_letter_code
_entity_poly.pdbx_strand_id
1 'polypeptide(L)'
;MVDIDAVRDWLGRLPGGSLVGQYVDDWDVFEKLDRPVVTLFGSYDTGKSSLLRRLLVDSDGDVPGWLTISARHETFEVNDVEVGGCIIRDTPGFAVGASDIRAQNNSRRAMAAVGLTDVGIAVLTPQLATAERDVLQKLFTQGWPVGTMWFVISRFDEAGVDPEYDLAEYRDLSDRKVRELRELFELDDRTPVFVVSQDPFQTAGPDTDLSRETWDDFRGWDGMKDLADAFEAVSPSALPGWRHTAGQRYWTAVLDETVTELRRQLSDYTARAEVAASGVARRDVWESELDTLDRAAHASLDGLVEEVMRRSWEPSSGADELQAQIQRTLDEWFTKHEVRLQRLRQSIRKTKERERARPSWAGFASLVTTLGSGEEASTTPAGPGGAAEHVETVGTMLIGMLKAANNAPGSIAGRKAKSAKAAGNLGRHIGIAEAALPLAVYLAKVIDEQGADRARLNQDKGAAENRQQVVTECTQRARDAWQPFVDDVREAIVAETRDQVDLDASLRQLVEQLQEAVAEGEGLFRAGTVPLLETEA
;
A
#
# COMPACT_ATOMS: atom_id res chain seq x y z
N MET A 1 -1.23 -24.27 15.04
CA MET A 1 -0.19 -24.79 14.12
C MET A 1 -0.72 -24.60 12.71
N VAL A 2 -0.02 -23.91 11.83
CA VAL A 2 -0.56 -23.59 10.49
C VAL A 2 -0.34 -24.75 9.52
N ASP A 3 -1.26 -24.92 8.58
CA ASP A 3 -1.07 -25.81 7.43
C ASP A 3 -0.15 -25.11 6.41
N ILE A 4 1.11 -25.56 6.35
CA ILE A 4 2.17 -24.94 5.54
C ILE A 4 1.83 -25.01 4.05
N ASP A 5 1.28 -26.13 3.58
CA ASP A 5 0.96 -26.30 2.16
C ASP A 5 -0.20 -25.38 1.77
N ALA A 6 -1.22 -25.27 2.62
CA ALA A 6 -2.31 -24.33 2.43
C ALA A 6 -1.83 -22.86 2.43
N VAL A 7 -0.86 -22.50 3.27
CA VAL A 7 -0.23 -21.17 3.27
C VAL A 7 0.51 -20.92 1.96
N ARG A 8 1.32 -21.87 1.49
CA ARG A 8 2.05 -21.74 0.23
C ARG A 8 1.11 -21.61 -0.98
N ASP A 9 0.06 -22.42 -1.02
CA ASP A 9 -0.96 -22.36 -2.07
C ASP A 9 -1.73 -21.03 -2.05
N TRP A 10 -2.09 -20.51 -0.87
CA TRP A 10 -2.71 -19.20 -0.73
C TRP A 10 -1.80 -18.08 -1.20
N LEU A 11 -0.54 -18.05 -0.72
CA LEU A 11 0.46 -17.11 -1.17
C LEU A 11 0.61 -17.15 -2.70
N GLY A 12 0.60 -18.36 -3.30
CA GLY A 12 0.79 -18.56 -4.74
C GLY A 12 -0.34 -17.99 -5.59
N ARG A 13 -1.54 -17.88 -5.03
CA ARG A 13 -2.73 -17.29 -5.66
C ARG A 13 -2.81 -15.78 -5.48
N LEU A 14 -2.05 -15.19 -4.55
CA LEU A 14 -2.06 -13.75 -4.34
C LEU A 14 -1.56 -13.02 -5.59
N PRO A 15 -2.10 -11.83 -5.88
CA PRO A 15 -1.60 -11.02 -6.97
C PRO A 15 -0.14 -10.67 -6.75
N GLY A 16 0.74 -11.22 -7.60
CA GLY A 16 2.17 -10.97 -7.48
C GLY A 16 3.05 -12.15 -7.05
N GLY A 17 2.62 -13.40 -7.26
CA GLY A 17 3.22 -14.67 -6.81
C GLY A 17 4.75 -14.88 -6.88
N SER A 18 5.55 -13.92 -7.34
CA SER A 18 7.01 -13.86 -7.16
C SER A 18 7.47 -13.83 -5.69
N LEU A 19 6.68 -13.27 -4.77
CA LEU A 19 7.04 -13.19 -3.35
C LEU A 19 6.98 -14.55 -2.66
N VAL A 20 6.13 -15.45 -3.17
CA VAL A 20 6.13 -16.86 -2.78
C VAL A 20 7.45 -17.52 -3.12
N GLY A 21 8.00 -17.18 -4.29
CA GLY A 21 9.32 -17.65 -4.71
C GLY A 21 10.37 -17.31 -3.66
N GLN A 22 10.43 -16.06 -3.23
CA GLN A 22 11.40 -15.64 -2.20
C GLN A 22 11.23 -16.39 -0.87
N TYR A 23 10.01 -16.49 -0.34
CA TYR A 23 9.81 -17.20 0.93
C TYR A 23 10.09 -18.70 0.84
N VAL A 24 9.72 -19.32 -0.29
CA VAL A 24 10.02 -20.73 -0.56
C VAL A 24 11.52 -20.92 -0.72
N ASP A 25 12.21 -20.04 -1.45
CA ASP A 25 13.64 -20.11 -1.68
C ASP A 25 14.42 -19.94 -0.36
N ASP A 26 14.05 -18.97 0.48
CA ASP A 26 14.65 -18.76 1.80
C ASP A 26 14.48 -20.00 2.69
N TRP A 27 13.26 -20.57 2.71
CA TRP A 27 12.97 -21.78 3.46
C TRP A 27 13.74 -22.99 2.92
N ASP A 28 13.76 -23.19 1.61
CA ASP A 28 14.45 -24.28 0.93
C ASP A 28 15.97 -24.23 1.17
N VAL A 29 16.56 -23.03 1.14
CA VAL A 29 17.98 -22.81 1.46
C VAL A 29 18.24 -23.21 2.90
N PHE A 30 17.40 -22.75 3.83
CA PHE A 30 17.50 -23.13 5.23
C PHE A 30 17.38 -24.64 5.41
N GLU A 31 16.28 -25.26 4.98
CA GLU A 31 15.97 -26.69 5.16
C GLU A 31 17.05 -27.64 4.62
N LYS A 32 17.78 -27.24 3.57
CA LYS A 32 18.88 -28.02 2.97
C LYS A 32 20.18 -28.01 3.78
N LEU A 33 20.31 -27.13 4.79
CA LEU A 33 21.48 -27.09 5.66
C LEU A 33 21.56 -28.37 6.49
N ASP A 34 22.72 -29.03 6.45
CA ASP A 34 23.01 -30.26 7.20
C ASP A 34 23.47 -30.00 8.65
N ARG A 35 23.53 -28.72 9.04
CA ARG A 35 23.99 -28.26 10.36
C ARG A 35 22.92 -27.40 11.05
N PRO A 36 22.85 -27.44 12.40
CA PRO A 36 22.01 -26.55 13.16
C PRO A 36 22.39 -25.08 12.94
N VAL A 37 21.39 -24.23 12.74
CA VAL A 37 21.55 -22.77 12.66
C VAL A 37 21.22 -22.16 14.02
N VAL A 38 22.21 -21.47 14.59
CA VAL A 38 22.12 -20.79 15.87
C VAL A 38 22.09 -19.29 15.63
N THR A 39 21.11 -18.57 16.15
CA THR A 39 20.99 -17.12 15.90
C THR A 39 21.15 -16.33 17.18
N LEU A 40 22.04 -15.33 17.15
CA LEU A 40 22.27 -14.41 18.27
C LEU A 40 21.30 -13.23 18.18
N PHE A 41 20.50 -13.04 19.23
CA PHE A 41 19.51 -11.96 19.40
C PHE A 41 19.89 -11.06 20.57
N GLY A 42 19.50 -9.80 20.53
CA GLY A 42 19.72 -8.82 21.62
C GLY A 42 19.90 -7.43 21.05
N SER A 43 19.73 -6.38 21.84
CA SER A 43 19.96 -5.02 21.35
C SER A 43 21.42 -4.68 21.12
N TYR A 44 21.62 -3.43 20.72
CA TYR A 44 22.94 -2.89 20.49
C TYR A 44 23.75 -2.87 21.79
N ASP A 45 25.06 -3.08 21.67
CA ASP A 45 26.02 -3.06 22.78
C ASP A 45 25.82 -4.13 23.88
N THR A 46 25.00 -5.16 23.62
CA THR A 46 24.92 -6.34 24.50
C THR A 46 26.09 -7.31 24.32
N GLY A 47 27.14 -6.95 23.59
CA GLY A 47 28.34 -7.78 23.46
C GLY A 47 28.20 -9.05 22.58
N LYS A 48 27.19 -9.13 21.69
CA LYS A 48 27.02 -10.24 20.72
C LYS A 48 28.25 -10.49 19.86
N SER A 49 28.83 -9.44 19.28
CA SER A 49 30.00 -9.57 18.41
C SER A 49 31.25 -10.01 19.18
N SER A 50 31.43 -9.52 20.41
CA SER A 50 32.49 -10.01 21.31
C SER A 50 32.29 -11.48 21.68
N LEU A 51 31.04 -11.90 21.89
CA LEU A 51 30.70 -13.29 22.20
C LEU A 51 31.02 -14.20 21.01
N LEU A 52 30.62 -13.78 19.80
CA LEU A 52 30.91 -14.50 18.57
C LEU A 52 32.42 -14.61 18.32
N ARG A 53 33.17 -13.52 18.51
CA ARG A 53 34.64 -13.52 18.39
C ARG A 53 35.27 -14.50 19.37
N ARG A 54 34.85 -14.47 20.64
CA ARG A 54 35.35 -15.37 21.68
C ARG A 54 35.11 -16.84 21.32
N LEU A 55 33.91 -17.18 20.86
CA LEU A 55 33.55 -18.53 20.44
C LEU A 55 34.38 -19.01 19.22
N LEU A 56 34.64 -18.14 18.25
CA LEU A 56 35.49 -18.44 17.09
C LEU A 56 36.93 -18.73 17.52
N VAL A 57 37.54 -17.83 18.29
CA VAL A 57 38.94 -17.97 18.73
C VAL A 57 39.14 -19.20 19.63
N ASP A 58 38.18 -19.49 20.52
CA ASP A 58 38.25 -20.67 21.38
C ASP A 58 38.11 -22.00 20.63
N SER A 59 37.50 -21.94 19.44
CA SER A 59 37.33 -23.08 18.53
C SER A 59 38.46 -23.19 17.48
N ASP A 60 39.54 -22.41 17.63
CA ASP A 60 40.64 -22.27 16.66
C ASP A 60 40.17 -21.83 15.25
N GLY A 61 39.05 -21.09 15.18
CA GLY A 61 38.48 -20.55 13.96
C GLY A 61 39.01 -19.16 13.61
N ASP A 62 39.08 -18.84 12.32
CA ASP A 62 39.49 -17.52 11.84
C ASP A 62 38.42 -16.45 12.15
N VAL A 63 38.84 -15.31 12.71
CA VAL A 63 37.96 -14.16 12.94
C VAL A 63 37.75 -13.40 11.63
N PRO A 64 36.52 -13.32 11.09
CA PRO A 64 36.30 -12.64 9.82
C PRO A 64 36.54 -11.13 9.92
N GLY A 65 37.09 -10.52 8.86
CA GLY A 65 37.40 -9.09 8.84
C GLY A 65 36.18 -8.15 8.94
N TRP A 66 34.96 -8.67 8.75
CA TRP A 66 33.72 -7.93 8.98
C TRP A 66 33.29 -7.89 10.45
N LEU A 67 33.83 -8.78 11.30
CA LEU A 67 33.54 -8.84 12.74
C LEU A 67 34.39 -7.78 13.48
N THR A 68 34.19 -6.51 13.14
CA THR A 68 34.83 -5.38 13.83
C THR A 68 34.01 -4.99 15.05
N ILE A 69 34.61 -5.11 16.24
CA ILE A 69 33.96 -4.69 17.49
C ILE A 69 34.11 -3.18 17.61
N SER A 70 33.11 -2.45 17.16
CA SER A 70 33.03 -0.99 17.29
C SER A 70 31.72 -0.58 17.96
N ALA A 71 31.78 0.51 18.73
CA ALA A 71 30.60 1.18 19.30
C ALA A 71 29.77 1.97 18.25
N ARG A 72 29.95 1.67 16.95
CA ARG A 72 29.18 2.24 15.83
C ARG A 72 28.34 1.19 15.09
N HIS A 73 27.32 1.69 14.38
CA HIS A 73 26.33 0.92 13.64
C HIS A 73 26.98 0.18 12.47
N GLU A 74 27.45 -1.07 12.63
CA GLU A 74 28.18 -1.77 11.56
C GLU A 74 27.59 -3.13 11.14
N THR A 75 26.70 -3.76 11.92
CA THR A 75 25.97 -4.96 11.46
C THR A 75 24.78 -4.58 10.58
N PHE A 76 25.04 -4.32 9.30
CA PHE A 76 24.01 -4.06 8.28
C PHE A 76 23.56 -5.32 7.54
N GLU A 77 24.30 -6.42 7.66
CA GLU A 77 24.08 -7.68 6.95
C GLU A 77 24.04 -8.85 7.94
N VAL A 78 23.24 -9.87 7.61
CA VAL A 78 23.18 -11.13 8.35
C VAL A 78 24.37 -11.96 7.87
N ASN A 79 25.31 -12.22 8.77
CA ASN A 79 26.52 -12.98 8.47
C ASN A 79 26.49 -14.32 9.21
N ASP A 80 26.89 -15.36 8.50
CA ASP A 80 26.94 -16.73 9.00
C ASP A 80 28.43 -17.13 9.21
N VAL A 81 28.75 -17.75 10.35
CA VAL A 81 30.07 -18.34 10.66
C VAL A 81 29.91 -19.75 11.20
N GLU A 82 30.91 -20.61 10.97
CA GLU A 82 30.88 -21.97 11.51
C GLU A 82 31.59 -22.04 12.86
N VAL A 83 30.90 -22.56 13.89
CA VAL A 83 31.45 -22.76 15.24
C VAL A 83 30.88 -24.05 15.81
N GLY A 84 31.73 -24.95 16.31
CA GLY A 84 31.30 -26.15 17.05
C GLY A 84 30.31 -27.05 16.28
N GLY A 85 30.45 -27.15 14.95
CA GLY A 85 29.52 -27.93 14.11
C GLY A 85 28.17 -27.25 13.83
N CYS A 86 27.97 -26.03 14.32
CA CYS A 86 26.80 -25.19 14.07
C CYS A 86 27.13 -24.04 13.12
N ILE A 87 26.11 -23.49 12.47
CA ILE A 87 26.17 -22.22 11.74
C ILE A 87 25.65 -21.15 12.69
N ILE A 88 26.50 -20.24 13.13
CA ILE A 88 26.10 -19.09 13.95
C ILE A 88 25.80 -17.90 13.06
N ARG A 89 24.59 -17.37 13.20
CA ARG A 89 24.08 -16.19 12.52
C ARG A 89 24.08 -14.99 13.45
N ASP A 90 24.83 -13.95 13.09
CA ASP A 90 24.77 -12.66 13.78
C ASP A 90 23.63 -11.80 13.21
N THR A 91 22.77 -11.28 14.08
CA THR A 91 21.67 -10.40 13.67
C THR A 91 21.89 -8.96 14.13
N PRO A 92 21.48 -7.96 13.31
CA PRO A 92 21.49 -6.57 13.75
C PRO A 92 20.72 -6.40 15.06
N GLY A 93 21.23 -5.56 15.96
CA GLY A 93 20.62 -5.36 17.27
C GLY A 93 19.19 -4.79 17.21
N PHE A 94 18.34 -5.18 18.15
CA PHE A 94 17.02 -4.56 18.33
C PHE A 94 17.15 -3.07 18.61
N ALA A 95 16.41 -2.24 17.86
CA ALA A 95 16.32 -0.81 18.10
C ALA A 95 15.02 -0.52 18.86
N VAL A 96 15.08 -0.48 20.18
CA VAL A 96 13.91 -0.21 21.03
C VAL A 96 13.69 1.28 21.21
N GLY A 97 12.45 1.74 21.01
CA GLY A 97 12.02 3.13 21.24
C GLY A 97 12.22 4.09 20.06
N ALA A 98 12.82 3.63 18.96
CA ALA A 98 12.93 4.40 17.73
C ALA A 98 11.72 4.11 16.81
N SER A 99 10.99 5.17 16.44
CA SER A 99 9.86 5.10 15.51
C SER A 99 10.28 5.30 14.05
N ASP A 100 11.59 5.39 13.80
CA ASP A 100 12.12 5.58 12.46
C ASP A 100 12.07 4.28 11.63
N ILE A 101 12.08 4.45 10.31
CA ILE A 101 12.01 3.35 9.34
C ILE A 101 13.10 2.30 9.59
N ARG A 102 14.24 2.73 10.16
CA ARG A 102 15.40 1.88 10.46
C ARG A 102 15.11 0.90 11.60
N ALA A 103 14.55 1.37 12.70
CA ALA A 103 14.23 0.51 13.84
C ALA A 103 13.15 -0.54 13.53
N GLN A 104 12.18 -0.16 12.70
CA GLN A 104 11.16 -1.08 12.19
C GLN A 104 11.78 -2.14 11.27
N ASN A 105 12.69 -1.76 10.38
CA ASN A 105 13.37 -2.68 9.48
C ASN A 105 14.32 -3.64 10.22
N ASN A 106 15.07 -3.16 11.21
CA ASN A 106 15.99 -4.01 11.99
C ASN A 106 15.23 -5.02 12.86
N SER A 107 14.19 -4.58 13.57
CA SER A 107 13.34 -5.48 14.37
C SER A 107 12.66 -6.52 13.48
N ARG A 108 12.22 -6.13 12.27
CA ARG A 108 11.60 -7.04 11.30
C ARG A 108 12.59 -8.07 10.74
N ARG A 109 13.82 -7.67 10.39
CA ARG A 109 14.88 -8.62 9.94
C ARG A 109 15.26 -9.60 11.03
N ALA A 110 15.35 -9.13 12.28
CA ALA A 110 15.59 -10.01 13.42
C ALA A 110 14.45 -11.02 13.63
N MET A 111 13.18 -10.62 13.43
CA MET A 111 12.04 -11.54 13.49
C MET A 111 11.99 -12.52 12.31
N ALA A 112 12.38 -12.10 11.09
CA ALA A 112 12.49 -13.01 9.95
C ALA A 112 13.58 -14.08 10.19
N ALA A 113 14.69 -13.70 10.81
CA ALA A 113 15.74 -14.64 11.20
C ALA A 113 15.25 -15.70 12.21
N VAL A 114 14.31 -15.37 13.11
CA VAL A 114 13.74 -16.32 14.10
C VAL A 114 13.08 -17.53 13.44
N GLY A 115 12.38 -17.35 12.32
CA GLY A 115 11.75 -18.45 11.59
C GLY A 115 12.77 -19.39 10.95
N LEU A 116 13.94 -18.87 10.56
CA LEU A 116 15.03 -19.61 9.94
C LEU A 116 16.17 -19.89 10.94
N THR A 117 15.79 -20.33 12.14
CA THR A 117 16.71 -20.63 13.25
C THR A 117 16.30 -21.93 13.95
N ASP A 118 17.28 -22.79 14.22
CA ASP A 118 17.09 -23.99 15.04
C ASP A 118 17.21 -23.66 16.54
N VAL A 119 18.26 -22.93 16.91
CA VAL A 119 18.55 -22.53 18.30
C VAL A 119 18.65 -21.00 18.40
N GLY A 120 17.81 -20.38 19.22
CA GLY A 120 17.89 -18.95 19.50
C GLY A 120 18.72 -18.67 20.74
N ILE A 121 19.57 -17.64 20.70
CA ILE A 121 20.33 -17.17 21.86
C ILE A 121 20.01 -15.70 22.11
N ALA A 122 19.34 -15.40 23.22
CA ALA A 122 19.11 -14.02 23.67
C ALA A 122 20.28 -13.54 24.54
N VAL A 123 21.05 -12.59 24.02
CA VAL A 123 22.22 -11.98 24.66
C VAL A 123 21.82 -10.68 25.35
N LEU A 124 22.05 -10.62 26.66
CA LEU A 124 21.64 -9.57 27.59
C LEU A 124 22.83 -9.04 28.38
N THR A 125 22.76 -7.80 28.85
CA THR A 125 23.73 -7.27 29.83
C THR A 125 23.30 -7.61 31.27
N PRO A 126 24.16 -7.42 32.29
CA PRO A 126 23.84 -7.77 33.68
C PRO A 126 22.67 -6.98 34.28
N GLN A 127 22.32 -5.83 33.70
CA GLN A 127 21.16 -5.04 34.11
C GLN A 127 19.82 -5.71 33.71
N LEU A 128 19.87 -6.72 32.83
CA LEU A 128 18.73 -7.43 32.25
C LEU A 128 17.84 -6.49 31.41
N ALA A 129 17.38 -6.96 30.26
CA ALA A 129 16.78 -6.10 29.22
C ALA A 129 15.38 -5.57 29.60
N THR A 130 15.36 -4.47 30.37
CA THR A 130 14.12 -3.78 30.79
C THR A 130 13.40 -3.11 29.63
N ALA A 131 14.12 -2.58 28.64
CA ALA A 131 13.53 -1.92 27.47
C ALA A 131 13.06 -2.92 26.39
N GLU A 132 13.78 -4.02 26.15
CA GLU A 132 13.43 -5.01 25.11
C GLU A 132 12.53 -6.14 25.59
N ARG A 133 12.07 -6.09 26.84
CA ARG A 133 11.29 -7.17 27.46
C ARG A 133 10.16 -7.68 26.54
N ASP A 134 9.39 -6.78 25.95
CA ASP A 134 8.27 -7.15 25.08
C ASP A 134 8.71 -7.86 23.79
N VAL A 135 9.84 -7.45 23.20
CA VAL A 135 10.38 -8.06 21.97
C VAL A 135 10.95 -9.44 22.28
N LEU A 136 11.71 -9.57 23.38
CA LEU A 136 12.26 -10.84 23.82
C LEU A 136 11.18 -11.82 24.29
N GLN A 137 10.14 -11.33 24.97
CA GLN A 137 8.98 -12.15 25.35
C GLN A 137 8.27 -12.68 24.10
N LYS A 138 8.05 -11.85 23.08
CA LYS A 138 7.48 -12.29 21.81
C LYS A 138 8.35 -13.33 21.12
N LEU A 139 9.66 -13.16 21.14
CA LEU A 139 10.62 -14.09 20.53
C LEU A 139 10.62 -15.44 21.27
N PHE A 140 10.67 -15.44 22.59
CA PHE A 140 10.67 -16.65 23.41
C PHE A 140 9.35 -17.44 23.30
N THR A 141 8.22 -16.75 23.13
CA THR A 141 6.89 -17.39 23.06
C THR A 141 6.54 -17.98 21.69
N GLN A 142 7.44 -17.93 20.69
CA GLN A 142 7.18 -18.48 19.35
C GLN A 142 7.23 -20.01 19.25
N GLY A 143 7.08 -20.75 20.35
CA GLY A 143 7.02 -22.23 20.30
C GLY A 143 8.36 -22.87 19.94
N TRP A 144 9.41 -22.50 20.67
CA TRP A 144 10.71 -23.17 20.55
C TRP A 144 10.63 -24.59 21.14
N PRO A 145 11.27 -25.58 20.51
CA PRO A 145 11.53 -26.86 21.17
C PRO A 145 12.23 -26.67 22.52
N VAL A 146 11.98 -27.58 23.46
CA VAL A 146 12.61 -27.53 24.78
C VAL A 146 14.14 -27.56 24.61
N GLY A 147 14.83 -26.60 25.22
CA GLY A 147 16.29 -26.51 25.19
C GLY A 147 16.88 -25.88 23.94
N THR A 148 16.09 -25.33 23.01
CA THR A 148 16.61 -24.63 21.81
C THR A 148 16.45 -23.11 21.88
N MET A 149 16.11 -22.57 23.05
CA MET A 149 16.10 -21.14 23.33
C MET A 149 16.95 -20.90 24.56
N TRP A 150 18.07 -20.20 24.38
CA TRP A 150 19.08 -19.96 25.40
C TRP A 150 19.13 -18.48 25.75
N PHE A 151 19.54 -18.20 26.99
CA PHE A 151 19.84 -16.85 27.43
C PHE A 151 21.31 -16.74 27.83
N VAL A 152 21.95 -15.65 27.44
CA VAL A 152 23.33 -15.35 27.80
C VAL A 152 23.36 -13.98 28.47
N ILE A 153 23.67 -13.95 29.77
CA ILE A 153 23.98 -12.73 30.50
C ILE A 153 25.46 -12.45 30.28
N SER A 154 25.74 -11.60 29.30
CA SER A 154 27.07 -11.20 28.84
C SER A 154 27.66 -10.06 29.67
N ARG A 155 28.95 -9.77 29.46
CA ARG A 155 29.69 -8.67 30.12
C ARG A 155 29.55 -8.73 31.64
N PHE A 156 29.53 -9.93 32.21
CA PHE A 156 29.20 -10.11 33.62
C PHE A 156 30.29 -9.62 34.57
N ASP A 157 31.50 -9.41 34.08
CA ASP A 157 32.56 -8.65 34.75
C ASP A 157 32.13 -7.20 35.09
N GLU A 158 31.16 -6.64 34.37
CA GLU A 158 30.60 -5.31 34.62
C GLU A 158 29.42 -5.32 35.63
N ALA A 159 29.08 -6.47 36.22
CA ALA A 159 27.95 -6.62 37.13
C ALA A 159 28.17 -5.96 38.52
N GLY A 160 29.40 -5.52 38.80
CA GLY A 160 29.75 -4.70 39.97
C GLY A 160 30.53 -5.42 41.08
N VAL A 161 30.69 -6.75 40.98
CA VAL A 161 31.57 -7.53 41.86
C VAL A 161 32.75 -8.00 41.02
N ASP A 162 33.96 -7.75 41.52
CA ASP A 162 35.18 -8.13 40.82
C ASP A 162 35.59 -9.57 41.19
N PRO A 163 35.58 -10.51 40.23
CA PRO A 163 35.88 -11.93 40.47
C PRO A 163 37.34 -12.20 40.87
N GLU A 164 38.27 -11.28 40.62
CA GLU A 164 39.67 -11.42 41.05
C GLU A 164 39.83 -11.17 42.55
N TYR A 165 38.95 -10.36 43.15
CA TYR A 165 38.96 -10.05 44.58
C TYR A 165 37.96 -10.88 45.39
N ASP A 166 36.76 -11.15 44.86
CA ASP A 166 35.72 -11.94 45.53
C ASP A 166 34.93 -12.83 44.56
N LEU A 167 35.51 -13.98 44.23
CA LEU A 167 34.89 -14.98 43.37
C LEU A 167 33.61 -15.59 43.96
N ALA A 168 33.49 -15.64 45.30
CA ALA A 168 32.32 -16.21 45.94
C ALA A 168 31.10 -15.28 45.78
N GLU A 169 31.29 -13.99 46.06
CA GLU A 169 30.24 -12.99 45.86
C GLU A 169 29.87 -12.82 44.38
N TYR A 170 30.85 -12.95 43.47
CA TYR A 170 30.60 -12.95 42.02
C TYR A 170 29.66 -14.08 41.59
N ARG A 171 29.89 -15.30 42.10
CA ARG A 171 29.03 -16.46 41.83
C ARG A 171 27.64 -16.30 42.45
N ASP A 172 27.56 -15.78 43.67
CA ASP A 172 26.26 -15.47 44.30
C ASP A 172 25.48 -14.42 43.51
N LEU A 173 26.16 -13.42 42.92
CA LEU A 173 25.54 -12.43 42.05
C LEU A 173 25.06 -13.06 40.73
N SER A 174 25.84 -13.95 40.13
CA SER A 174 25.44 -14.75 38.96
C SER A 174 24.14 -15.51 39.24
N ASP A 175 24.07 -16.28 40.32
CA ASP A 175 22.89 -17.06 40.70
C ASP A 175 21.66 -16.17 40.98
N ARG A 176 21.87 -15.01 41.60
CA ARG A 176 20.81 -14.00 41.79
C ARG A 176 20.29 -13.50 40.44
N LYS A 177 21.16 -13.19 39.50
CA LYS A 177 20.79 -12.64 38.19
C LYS A 177 20.10 -13.67 37.29
N VAL A 178 20.51 -14.94 37.36
CA VAL A 178 19.80 -16.05 36.71
C VAL A 178 18.38 -16.15 37.24
N ARG A 179 18.17 -16.09 38.57
CA ARG A 179 16.82 -16.12 39.17
C ARG A 179 15.98 -14.92 38.75
N GLU A 180 16.55 -13.72 38.79
CA GLU A 180 15.87 -12.50 38.35
C GLU A 180 15.42 -12.61 36.88
N LEU A 181 16.27 -13.13 35.98
CA LEU A 181 15.92 -13.34 34.59
C LEU A 181 14.79 -14.37 34.43
N ARG A 182 14.86 -15.49 35.17
CA ARG A 182 13.83 -16.53 35.15
C ARG A 182 12.49 -15.99 35.62
N GLU A 183 12.47 -15.18 36.67
CA GLU A 183 11.25 -14.52 37.17
C GLU A 183 10.71 -13.49 36.16
N LEU A 184 11.59 -12.72 35.51
CA LEU A 184 11.21 -11.65 34.59
C LEU A 184 10.48 -12.16 33.33
N PHE A 185 10.91 -13.30 32.80
CA PHE A 185 10.40 -13.92 31.57
C PHE A 185 9.59 -15.21 31.83
N GLU A 186 9.36 -15.57 33.09
CA GLU A 186 8.67 -16.80 33.51
C GLU A 186 9.29 -18.07 32.89
N LEU A 187 10.63 -18.14 32.91
CA LEU A 187 11.38 -19.22 32.25
C LEU A 187 11.30 -20.53 33.03
N ASP A 188 11.05 -21.62 32.33
CA ASP A 188 11.15 -22.99 32.86
C ASP A 188 12.59 -23.33 33.27
N ASP A 189 12.78 -24.10 34.34
CA ASP A 189 14.10 -24.51 34.87
C ASP A 189 14.99 -25.20 33.83
N ARG A 190 14.40 -25.87 32.83
CA ARG A 190 15.11 -26.53 31.72
C ARG A 190 15.61 -25.56 30.66
N THR A 191 15.21 -24.29 30.71
CA THR A 191 15.71 -23.24 29.80
C THR A 191 17.18 -22.96 30.14
N PRO A 192 18.11 -23.13 29.19
CA PRO A 192 19.52 -22.84 29.42
C PRO A 192 19.75 -21.34 29.63
N VAL A 193 20.43 -21.01 30.71
CA VAL A 193 20.87 -19.63 31.03
C VAL A 193 22.35 -19.70 31.36
N PHE A 194 23.15 -18.94 30.61
CA PHE A 194 24.60 -18.85 30.77
C PHE A 194 24.96 -17.45 31.26
N VAL A 195 25.91 -17.36 32.19
CA VAL A 195 26.46 -16.10 32.66
C VAL A 195 27.91 -16.06 32.22
N VAL A 196 28.26 -15.09 31.39
CA VAL A 196 29.56 -15.06 30.71
C VAL A 196 30.21 -13.67 30.77
N SER A 197 31.53 -13.68 30.81
CA SER A 197 32.37 -12.53 30.56
C SER A 197 33.22 -12.86 29.33
N GLN A 198 32.67 -12.58 28.15
CA GLN A 198 33.25 -13.01 26.88
C GLN A 198 34.55 -12.27 26.51
N ASP A 199 34.76 -11.09 27.07
CA ASP A 199 36.02 -10.33 26.97
C ASP A 199 36.30 -9.66 28.32
N PRO A 200 36.73 -10.43 29.34
CA PRO A 200 36.97 -9.94 30.69
C PRO A 200 37.80 -8.68 30.71
N PHE A 201 37.29 -7.62 31.35
CA PHE A 201 37.98 -6.33 31.46
C PHE A 201 38.41 -5.71 30.12
N GLN A 202 37.76 -6.10 29.02
CA GLN A 202 38.11 -5.72 27.64
C GLN A 202 39.55 -6.09 27.26
N THR A 203 40.06 -7.21 27.77
CA THR A 203 41.46 -7.67 27.57
C THR A 203 41.85 -7.75 26.10
N ALA A 204 40.97 -8.25 25.23
CA ALA A 204 41.25 -8.35 23.80
C ALA A 204 41.01 -7.03 23.04
N GLY A 205 40.14 -6.15 23.55
CA GLY A 205 39.89 -4.84 22.96
C GLY A 205 39.54 -4.93 21.46
N PRO A 206 40.08 -4.03 20.61
CA PRO A 206 39.83 -4.03 19.16
C PRO A 206 40.72 -5.00 18.38
N ASP A 207 41.61 -5.75 19.03
CA ASP A 207 42.57 -6.61 18.34
C ASP A 207 41.86 -7.79 17.64
N THR A 208 42.38 -8.14 16.47
CA THR A 208 41.85 -9.23 15.61
C THR A 208 42.83 -10.40 15.49
N ASP A 209 44.10 -10.20 15.87
CA ASP A 209 45.13 -11.24 15.96
C ASP A 209 45.15 -11.79 17.39
N LEU A 210 44.11 -12.56 17.71
CA LEU A 210 43.89 -13.14 19.03
C LEU A 210 44.13 -14.64 18.99
N SER A 211 44.70 -15.17 20.07
CA SER A 211 44.86 -16.61 20.26
C SER A 211 43.97 -17.08 21.40
N ARG A 212 43.72 -18.39 21.46
CA ARG A 212 42.96 -18.99 22.56
C ARG A 212 43.56 -18.70 23.93
N GLU A 213 44.88 -18.56 24.01
CA GLU A 213 45.65 -18.30 25.24
C GLU A 213 45.40 -16.89 25.80
N THR A 214 44.87 -15.95 25.00
CA THR A 214 44.65 -14.55 25.39
C THR A 214 43.82 -14.40 26.67
N TRP A 215 42.97 -15.37 26.99
CA TRP A 215 42.06 -15.31 28.14
C TRP A 215 42.20 -16.50 29.09
N ASP A 216 43.32 -17.21 29.07
CA ASP A 216 43.51 -18.42 29.90
C ASP A 216 43.43 -18.11 31.40
N ASP A 217 43.85 -16.91 31.81
CA ASP A 217 43.78 -16.45 33.20
C ASP A 217 42.34 -16.32 33.73
N PHE A 218 41.34 -16.18 32.85
CA PHE A 218 39.95 -15.94 33.23
C PHE A 218 39.05 -17.18 33.15
N ARG A 219 39.55 -18.30 32.59
CA ARG A 219 38.79 -19.55 32.34
C ARG A 219 38.10 -20.12 33.58
N GLY A 220 38.63 -19.83 34.76
CA GLY A 220 38.10 -20.32 36.04
C GLY A 220 36.79 -19.67 36.47
N TRP A 221 36.40 -18.56 35.85
CA TRP A 221 35.22 -17.78 36.24
C TRP A 221 34.46 -17.11 35.08
N ASP A 222 35.04 -17.01 33.87
CA ASP A 222 34.45 -16.31 32.72
C ASP A 222 33.17 -16.94 32.15
N GLY A 223 32.82 -18.16 32.57
CA GLY A 223 31.60 -18.88 32.18
C GLY A 223 31.56 -19.37 30.73
N MET A 224 32.62 -19.14 29.94
CA MET A 224 32.63 -19.47 28.51
C MET A 224 32.67 -20.98 28.26
N LYS A 225 33.24 -21.76 29.19
CA LYS A 225 33.29 -23.22 29.09
C LYS A 225 31.90 -23.85 29.02
N ASP A 226 30.99 -23.45 29.91
CA ASP A 226 29.65 -24.04 29.96
C ASP A 226 28.84 -23.72 28.70
N LEU A 227 29.03 -22.53 28.14
CA LEU A 227 28.44 -22.14 26.86
C LEU A 227 29.03 -22.94 25.69
N ALA A 228 30.36 -23.11 25.64
CA ALA A 228 31.03 -23.89 24.60
C ALA A 228 30.61 -25.37 24.64
N ASP A 229 30.58 -25.98 25.83
CA ASP A 229 30.12 -27.35 26.05
C ASP A 229 28.65 -27.51 25.58
N ALA A 230 27.81 -26.48 25.73
CA ALA A 230 26.43 -26.49 25.23
C ALA A 230 26.35 -26.44 23.70
N PHE A 231 27.20 -25.67 23.03
CA PHE A 231 27.32 -25.68 21.56
C PHE A 231 27.75 -27.06 21.04
N GLU A 232 28.75 -27.69 21.66
CA GLU A 232 29.20 -29.04 21.28
C GLU A 232 28.11 -30.11 21.51
N ALA A 233 27.23 -29.91 22.48
CA ALA A 233 26.12 -30.80 22.77
C ALA A 233 24.95 -30.70 21.77
N VAL A 234 24.94 -29.71 20.87
CA VAL A 234 23.91 -29.56 19.84
C VAL A 234 24.06 -30.68 18.80
N SER A 235 23.28 -31.74 18.97
CA SER A 235 23.32 -32.91 18.08
C SER A 235 22.56 -32.69 16.77
N PRO A 236 23.16 -32.97 15.60
CA PRO A 236 22.44 -32.99 14.31
C PRO A 236 21.28 -33.99 14.26
N SER A 237 21.23 -34.99 15.15
CA SER A 237 20.15 -35.99 15.16
C SER A 237 18.77 -35.41 15.51
N ALA A 238 18.73 -34.27 16.22
CA ALA A 238 17.48 -33.59 16.58
C ALA A 238 16.99 -32.63 15.47
N LEU A 239 17.82 -32.38 14.46
CA LEU A 239 17.59 -31.38 13.42
C LEU A 239 16.25 -31.55 12.68
N PRO A 240 15.80 -32.76 12.26
CA PRO A 240 14.50 -32.89 11.58
C PRO A 240 13.32 -32.38 12.43
N GLY A 241 13.35 -32.62 13.74
CA GLY A 241 12.32 -32.14 14.66
C GLY A 241 12.35 -30.62 14.84
N TRP A 242 13.56 -30.05 14.99
CA TRP A 242 13.75 -28.61 15.09
C TRP A 242 13.32 -27.88 13.83
N ARG A 243 13.64 -28.43 12.65
CA ARG A 243 13.23 -27.89 11.35
C ARG A 243 11.73 -27.91 11.14
N HIS A 244 11.04 -28.96 11.59
CA HIS A 244 9.58 -28.94 11.59
C HIS A 244 9.00 -27.79 12.42
N THR A 245 9.53 -27.56 13.62
CA THR A 245 9.06 -26.45 14.48
C THR A 245 9.48 -25.08 13.95
N ALA A 246 10.68 -24.95 13.38
CA ALA A 246 11.14 -23.75 12.69
C ALA A 246 10.22 -23.41 11.50
N GLY A 247 9.80 -24.41 10.73
CA GLY A 247 8.84 -24.22 9.63
C GLY A 247 7.51 -23.69 10.12
N GLN A 248 7.00 -24.22 11.22
CA GLN A 248 5.78 -23.69 11.85
C GLN A 248 5.94 -22.23 12.27
N ARG A 249 7.08 -21.83 12.85
CA ARG A 249 7.36 -20.42 13.18
C ARG A 249 7.43 -19.55 11.93
N TYR A 250 8.24 -19.96 10.95
CA TYR A 250 8.49 -19.23 9.72
C TYR A 250 7.20 -18.97 8.94
N TRP A 251 6.44 -20.01 8.61
CA TRP A 251 5.23 -19.87 7.80
C TRP A 251 4.10 -19.15 8.54
N THR A 252 4.03 -19.26 9.88
CA THR A 252 3.09 -18.46 10.68
C THR A 252 3.44 -16.97 10.60
N ALA A 253 4.73 -16.62 10.72
CA ALA A 253 5.19 -15.24 10.63
C ALA A 253 4.96 -14.66 9.22
N VAL A 254 5.28 -15.42 8.17
CA VAL A 254 5.02 -15.03 6.78
C VAL A 254 3.53 -14.78 6.53
N LEU A 255 2.66 -15.64 7.05
CA LEU A 255 1.21 -15.46 6.94
C LEU A 255 0.74 -14.18 7.65
N ASP A 256 1.22 -13.93 8.87
CA ASP A 256 0.81 -12.75 9.68
C ASP A 256 1.26 -11.43 9.04
N GLU A 257 2.50 -11.41 8.56
CA GLU A 257 3.04 -10.26 7.85
C GLU A 257 2.25 -9.99 6.57
N THR A 258 2.00 -11.02 5.77
CA THR A 258 1.28 -10.87 4.49
C THR A 258 -0.17 -10.43 4.71
N VAL A 259 -0.89 -11.02 5.67
CA VAL A 259 -2.27 -10.60 6.01
C VAL A 259 -2.30 -9.17 6.53
N THR A 260 -1.35 -8.78 7.37
CA THR A 260 -1.25 -7.40 7.88
C THR A 260 -1.03 -6.40 6.76
N GLU A 261 -0.15 -6.72 5.80
CA GLU A 261 0.09 -5.86 4.64
C GLU A 261 -1.12 -5.79 3.71
N LEU A 262 -1.77 -6.92 3.42
CA LEU A 262 -3.00 -6.95 2.62
C LEU A 262 -4.12 -6.12 3.25
N ARG A 263 -4.28 -6.15 4.58
CA ARG A 263 -5.24 -5.30 5.31
C ARG A 263 -4.91 -3.81 5.15
N ARG A 264 -3.63 -3.45 5.24
CA ARG A 264 -3.17 -2.07 5.04
C ARG A 264 -3.52 -1.59 3.62
N GLN A 265 -3.22 -2.41 2.61
CA GLN A 265 -3.54 -2.10 1.22
C GLN A 265 -5.04 -2.06 0.95
N LEU A 266 -5.81 -2.97 1.54
CA LEU A 266 -7.26 -2.97 1.45
C LEU A 266 -7.84 -1.64 1.97
N SER A 267 -7.37 -1.16 3.11
CA SER A 267 -7.76 0.16 3.64
C SER A 267 -7.42 1.29 2.65
N ASP A 268 -6.19 1.30 2.14
CA ASP A 268 -5.73 2.32 1.18
C ASP A 268 -6.57 2.33 -0.11
N TYR A 269 -6.82 1.16 -0.71
CA TYR A 269 -7.58 1.04 -1.96
C TYR A 269 -9.08 1.23 -1.78
N THR A 270 -9.64 0.89 -0.61
CA THR A 270 -11.03 1.21 -0.27
C THR A 270 -11.26 2.71 -0.27
N ALA A 271 -10.38 3.49 0.38
CA ALA A 271 -10.47 4.94 0.38
C ALA A 271 -10.36 5.55 -1.04
N ARG A 272 -9.55 4.95 -1.93
CA ARG A 272 -9.45 5.37 -3.34
C ARG A 272 -10.69 5.00 -4.14
N ALA A 273 -11.27 3.82 -3.92
CA ALA A 273 -12.50 3.37 -4.56
C ALA A 273 -13.69 4.26 -4.17
N GLU A 274 -13.78 4.71 -2.91
CA GLU A 274 -14.81 5.66 -2.48
C GLU A 274 -14.71 7.01 -3.20
N VAL A 275 -13.49 7.51 -3.43
CA VAL A 275 -13.25 8.73 -4.21
C VAL A 275 -13.70 8.54 -5.66
N ALA A 276 -13.40 7.40 -6.28
CA ALA A 276 -13.82 7.06 -7.65
C ALA A 276 -15.36 6.96 -7.76
N ALA A 277 -15.98 6.18 -6.89
CA ALA A 277 -17.44 5.99 -6.84
C ALA A 277 -18.19 7.31 -6.59
N SER A 278 -17.66 8.16 -5.71
CA SER A 278 -18.21 9.51 -5.50
C SER A 278 -18.14 10.35 -6.77
N GLY A 279 -17.10 10.20 -7.59
CA GLY A 279 -16.96 10.86 -8.88
C GLY A 279 -18.00 10.41 -9.89
N VAL A 280 -18.25 9.10 -9.99
CA VAL A 280 -19.31 8.52 -10.84
C VAL A 280 -20.68 9.06 -10.44
N ALA A 281 -21.05 8.96 -9.16
CA ALA A 281 -22.34 9.46 -8.69
C ALA A 281 -22.53 10.96 -8.95
N ARG A 282 -21.45 11.75 -8.87
CA ARG A 282 -21.48 13.19 -9.18
C ARG A 282 -21.63 13.47 -10.66
N ARG A 283 -20.96 12.70 -11.52
CA ARG A 283 -21.15 12.76 -12.97
C ARG A 283 -22.62 12.56 -13.31
N ASP A 284 -23.25 11.52 -12.75
CA ASP A 284 -24.65 11.20 -13.00
C ASP A 284 -25.59 12.35 -12.58
N VAL A 285 -25.32 12.97 -11.40
CA VAL A 285 -26.08 14.12 -10.92
C VAL A 285 -25.93 15.33 -11.86
N TRP A 286 -24.72 15.64 -12.31
CA TRP A 286 -24.47 16.78 -13.21
C TRP A 286 -25.04 16.54 -14.61
N GLU A 287 -24.94 15.31 -15.14
CA GLU A 287 -25.56 14.95 -16.42
C GLU A 287 -27.09 15.05 -16.33
N SER A 288 -27.71 14.56 -15.24
CA SER A 288 -29.14 14.71 -15.01
C SER A 288 -29.59 16.17 -14.86
N GLU A 289 -28.78 17.02 -14.19
CA GLU A 289 -29.06 18.45 -14.08
C GLU A 289 -28.95 19.14 -15.46
N LEU A 290 -27.92 18.81 -16.24
CA LEU A 290 -27.75 19.30 -17.60
C LEU A 290 -28.92 18.90 -18.50
N ASP A 291 -29.34 17.64 -18.48
CA ASP A 291 -30.48 17.15 -19.27
C ASP A 291 -31.80 17.81 -18.85
N THR A 292 -31.93 18.20 -17.58
CA THR A 292 -33.10 18.94 -17.09
C THR A 292 -33.08 20.39 -17.59
N LEU A 293 -31.92 21.05 -17.54
CA LEU A 293 -31.74 22.40 -18.08
C LEU A 293 -31.97 22.42 -19.60
N ASP A 294 -31.50 21.39 -20.29
CA ASP A 294 -31.64 21.25 -21.73
C ASP A 294 -33.09 21.02 -22.14
N ARG A 295 -33.81 20.08 -21.50
CA ARG A 295 -35.25 19.89 -21.74
C ARG A 295 -36.07 21.14 -21.45
N ALA A 296 -35.73 21.88 -20.40
CA ALA A 296 -36.39 23.15 -20.08
C ALA A 296 -36.09 24.25 -21.10
N ALA A 297 -34.89 24.26 -21.69
CA ALA A 297 -34.52 25.15 -22.78
C ALA A 297 -35.35 24.81 -24.02
N HIS A 298 -35.35 23.55 -24.44
CA HIS A 298 -36.13 23.04 -25.57
C HIS A 298 -37.62 23.40 -25.45
N ALA A 299 -38.28 23.09 -24.33
CA ALA A 299 -39.69 23.41 -24.13
C ALA A 299 -39.99 24.93 -24.19
N SER A 300 -39.07 25.75 -23.66
CA SER A 300 -39.21 27.21 -23.74
C SER A 300 -38.96 27.74 -25.15
N LEU A 301 -38.06 27.12 -25.92
CA LEU A 301 -37.74 27.51 -27.28
C LEU A 301 -38.88 27.15 -28.24
N ASP A 302 -39.45 25.96 -28.09
CA ASP A 302 -40.63 25.52 -28.83
C ASP A 302 -41.78 26.52 -28.64
N GLY A 303 -42.07 26.91 -27.39
CA GLY A 303 -43.09 27.92 -27.09
C GLY A 303 -42.78 29.32 -27.66
N LEU A 304 -41.51 29.71 -27.75
CA LEU A 304 -41.11 30.97 -28.40
C LEU A 304 -41.29 30.92 -29.92
N VAL A 305 -40.91 29.82 -30.57
CA VAL A 305 -41.11 29.64 -32.01
C VAL A 305 -42.60 29.62 -32.35
N GLU A 306 -43.42 28.91 -31.57
CA GLU A 306 -44.87 28.89 -31.73
C GLU A 306 -45.50 30.28 -31.56
N GLU A 307 -45.08 31.04 -30.55
CA GLU A 307 -45.60 32.40 -30.30
C GLU A 307 -45.18 33.40 -31.39
N VAL A 308 -43.93 33.33 -31.85
CA VAL A 308 -43.43 34.15 -32.97
C VAL A 308 -44.22 33.84 -34.25
N MET A 309 -44.43 32.56 -34.54
CA MET A 309 -45.22 32.13 -35.69
C MET A 309 -46.69 32.56 -35.56
N ARG A 310 -47.29 32.43 -34.38
CA ARG A 310 -48.66 32.89 -34.11
C ARG A 310 -48.84 34.38 -34.36
N ARG A 311 -47.90 35.21 -33.89
CA ARG A 311 -47.94 36.68 -34.08
C ARG A 311 -47.70 37.10 -35.52
N SER A 312 -46.87 36.38 -36.28
CA SER A 312 -46.74 36.61 -37.72
C SER A 312 -48.05 36.46 -38.48
N TRP A 313 -49.02 35.73 -37.90
CA TRP A 313 -50.35 35.57 -38.44
C TRP A 313 -51.35 36.66 -38.00
N GLU A 314 -50.96 37.68 -37.24
CA GLU A 314 -51.79 38.86 -36.98
C GLU A 314 -51.44 39.99 -37.96
N PRO A 315 -52.42 40.76 -38.49
CA PRO A 315 -52.15 41.81 -39.47
C PRO A 315 -51.59 43.07 -38.79
N SER A 316 -50.28 43.13 -38.52
CA SER A 316 -49.54 44.39 -38.32
C SER A 316 -48.04 44.17 -38.12
N SER A 317 -47.26 45.23 -38.43
CA SER A 317 -45.78 45.41 -38.41
C SER A 317 -45.00 44.85 -39.61
N GLY A 318 -44.03 45.64 -40.09
CA GLY A 318 -43.19 45.32 -41.25
C GLY A 318 -42.12 44.27 -40.93
N ALA A 319 -41.63 43.57 -41.95
CA ALA A 319 -40.68 42.46 -41.81
C ALA A 319 -39.42 42.82 -40.98
N ASP A 320 -38.91 44.04 -41.12
CA ASP A 320 -37.74 44.54 -40.39
C ASP A 320 -37.99 44.73 -38.88
N GLU A 321 -39.18 45.20 -38.48
CA GLU A 321 -39.55 45.36 -37.06
C GLU A 321 -39.73 44.00 -36.38
N LEU A 322 -40.34 43.05 -37.10
CA LEU A 322 -40.54 41.70 -36.61
C LEU A 322 -39.21 40.96 -36.47
N GLN A 323 -38.29 41.11 -37.44
CA GLN A 323 -36.94 40.55 -37.35
C GLN A 323 -36.19 41.07 -36.11
N ALA A 324 -36.22 42.39 -35.88
CA ALA A 324 -35.58 42.99 -34.70
C ALA A 324 -36.18 42.48 -33.38
N GLN A 325 -37.50 42.26 -33.35
CA GLN A 325 -38.19 41.72 -32.18
C GLN A 325 -37.86 40.24 -31.92
N ILE A 326 -37.83 39.42 -32.96
CA ILE A 326 -37.45 38.00 -32.89
C ILE A 326 -36.00 37.88 -32.40
N GLN A 327 -35.09 38.66 -32.98
CA GLN A 327 -33.69 38.69 -32.58
C GLN A 327 -33.56 39.03 -31.10
N ARG A 328 -34.23 40.10 -30.64
CA ARG A 328 -34.20 40.49 -29.23
C ARG A 328 -34.73 39.40 -28.30
N THR A 329 -35.81 38.73 -28.69
CA THR A 329 -36.43 37.68 -27.87
C THR A 329 -35.55 36.42 -27.81
N LEU A 330 -34.90 36.07 -28.92
CA LEU A 330 -33.91 34.99 -28.95
C LEU A 330 -32.66 35.34 -28.15
N ASP A 331 -32.13 36.57 -28.27
CA ASP A 331 -30.99 37.04 -27.47
C ASP A 331 -31.30 36.96 -25.97
N GLU A 332 -32.48 37.42 -25.54
CA GLU A 332 -32.94 37.33 -24.15
C GLU A 332 -33.09 35.87 -23.68
N TRP A 333 -33.61 35.00 -24.56
CA TRP A 333 -33.73 33.57 -24.28
C TRP A 333 -32.37 32.89 -24.13
N PHE A 334 -31.46 33.06 -25.09
CA PHE A 334 -30.10 32.51 -25.06
C PHE A 334 -29.37 33.00 -23.81
N THR A 335 -29.42 34.30 -23.51
CA THR A 335 -28.82 34.88 -22.29
C THR A 335 -29.34 34.20 -21.03
N LYS A 336 -30.66 34.03 -20.92
CA LYS A 336 -31.30 33.42 -19.75
C LYS A 336 -30.87 31.97 -19.54
N HIS A 337 -30.82 31.17 -20.61
CA HIS A 337 -30.47 29.76 -20.52
C HIS A 337 -28.96 29.55 -20.40
N GLU A 338 -28.14 30.37 -21.04
CA GLU A 338 -26.68 30.36 -20.84
C GLU A 338 -26.30 30.67 -19.39
N VAL A 339 -26.93 31.67 -18.74
CA VAL A 339 -26.67 31.96 -17.32
C VAL A 339 -26.91 30.74 -16.43
N ARG A 340 -27.89 29.88 -16.77
CA ARG A 340 -28.14 28.63 -16.03
C ARG A 340 -27.02 27.60 -16.28
N LEU A 341 -26.59 27.43 -17.53
CA LEU A 341 -25.44 26.58 -17.85
C LEU A 341 -24.16 27.06 -17.17
N GLN A 342 -23.92 28.38 -17.13
CA GLN A 342 -22.76 28.96 -16.44
C GLN A 342 -22.79 28.73 -14.93
N ARG A 343 -23.98 28.75 -14.29
CA ARG A 343 -24.13 28.38 -12.87
C ARG A 343 -23.77 26.92 -12.62
N LEU A 344 -24.18 26.02 -13.52
CA LEU A 344 -23.78 24.60 -13.45
C LEU A 344 -22.26 24.44 -13.63
N ARG A 345 -21.65 25.11 -14.61
CA ARG A 345 -20.18 25.10 -14.77
C ARG A 345 -19.47 25.62 -13.52
N GLN A 346 -20.00 26.67 -12.88
CA GLN A 346 -19.43 27.21 -11.65
C GLN A 346 -19.60 26.26 -10.46
N SER A 347 -20.73 25.54 -10.36
CA SER A 347 -20.94 24.56 -9.30
C SER A 347 -20.01 23.36 -9.44
N ILE A 348 -19.78 22.88 -10.67
CA ILE A 348 -18.81 21.83 -11.00
C ILE A 348 -17.41 22.24 -10.53
N ARG A 349 -16.93 23.43 -10.95
CA ARG A 349 -15.60 23.94 -10.58
C ARG A 349 -15.41 24.06 -9.06
N LYS A 350 -16.37 24.70 -8.36
CA LYS A 350 -16.31 24.87 -6.89
C LYS A 350 -16.30 23.54 -6.15
N THR A 351 -17.07 22.57 -6.63
CA THR A 351 -17.11 21.23 -6.02
C THR A 351 -15.77 20.53 -6.18
N LYS A 352 -15.18 20.61 -7.38
CA LYS A 352 -13.86 20.03 -7.62
C LYS A 352 -12.75 20.65 -6.78
N GLU A 353 -12.75 21.98 -6.62
CA GLU A 353 -11.78 22.65 -5.75
C GLU A 353 -11.88 22.16 -4.30
N ARG A 354 -13.11 22.00 -3.78
CA ARG A 354 -13.34 21.47 -2.43
C ARG A 354 -12.87 20.03 -2.28
N GLU A 355 -13.00 19.21 -3.31
CA GLU A 355 -12.54 17.82 -3.28
C GLU A 355 -11.03 17.69 -3.35
N ARG A 356 -10.39 18.48 -4.22
CA ARG A 356 -8.93 18.53 -4.29
C ARG A 356 -8.29 18.98 -2.99
N ALA A 357 -9.03 19.73 -2.17
CA ALA A 357 -8.59 20.12 -0.83
C ALA A 357 -8.77 19.01 0.24
N ARG A 358 -9.48 17.92 -0.06
CA ARG A 358 -9.65 16.80 0.89
C ARG A 358 -8.39 15.93 0.93
N PRO A 359 -7.96 15.43 2.12
CA PRO A 359 -6.82 14.54 2.22
C PRO A 359 -6.93 13.26 1.38
N SER A 360 -8.14 12.68 1.28
CA SER A 360 -8.39 11.46 0.50
C SER A 360 -8.14 11.64 -1.00
N TRP A 361 -8.22 12.87 -1.52
CA TRP A 361 -7.92 13.16 -2.92
C TRP A 361 -6.43 13.01 -3.24
N ALA A 362 -5.54 13.34 -2.30
CA ALA A 362 -4.09 13.26 -2.53
C ALA A 362 -3.65 11.83 -2.87
N GLY A 363 -4.17 10.84 -2.14
CA GLY A 363 -3.90 9.43 -2.40
C GLY A 363 -4.42 8.95 -3.76
N PHE A 364 -5.62 9.38 -4.15
CA PHE A 364 -6.20 9.07 -5.46
C PHE A 364 -5.43 9.73 -6.61
N ALA A 365 -5.08 11.03 -6.48
CA ALA A 365 -4.32 11.76 -7.49
C ALA A 365 -2.91 11.17 -7.70
N SER A 366 -2.27 10.72 -6.63
CA SER A 366 -1.00 9.98 -6.72
C SER A 366 -1.16 8.70 -7.56
N LEU A 367 -2.20 7.89 -7.29
CA LEU A 367 -2.50 6.69 -8.08
C LEU A 367 -2.70 6.99 -9.56
N VAL A 368 -3.52 7.99 -9.90
CA VAL A 368 -3.77 8.41 -11.30
C VAL A 368 -2.45 8.80 -11.98
N THR A 369 -1.59 9.53 -11.27
CA THR A 369 -0.28 9.93 -11.79
C THR A 369 0.57 8.69 -12.08
N THR A 370 0.72 7.77 -11.13
CA THR A 370 1.53 6.55 -11.29
C THR A 370 1.02 5.63 -12.41
N LEU A 371 -0.29 5.59 -12.63
CA LEU A 371 -0.89 4.86 -13.76
C LEU A 371 -0.57 5.54 -15.10
N GLY A 372 -0.54 6.87 -15.14
CA GLY A 372 -0.27 7.68 -16.33
C GLY A 372 1.21 7.83 -16.71
N SER A 373 2.14 7.75 -15.75
CA SER A 373 3.57 8.00 -15.99
C SER A 373 4.25 7.01 -16.93
N GLY A 374 3.70 5.81 -17.14
CA GLY A 374 4.32 4.80 -18.00
C GLY A 374 5.75 4.39 -17.59
N GLU A 375 6.22 4.79 -16.40
CA GLU A 375 7.44 4.26 -15.82
C GLU A 375 7.20 2.78 -15.53
N GLU A 376 7.82 1.94 -16.37
CA GLU A 376 8.32 0.65 -15.92
C GLU A 376 9.15 0.94 -14.69
N ALA A 377 8.68 0.49 -13.52
CA ALA A 377 9.44 0.58 -12.30
C ALA A 377 10.80 -0.08 -12.57
N SER A 378 11.82 0.76 -12.65
CA SER A 378 13.20 0.34 -12.88
C SER A 378 13.60 -0.61 -11.76
N THR A 379 13.88 -1.85 -12.16
CA THR A 379 14.53 -2.86 -11.33
C THR A 379 15.86 -2.32 -10.83
N THR A 380 15.89 -1.88 -9.58
CA THR A 380 17.13 -1.54 -8.86
C THR A 380 17.84 -2.87 -8.49
N PRO A 381 19.18 -2.97 -8.51
CA PRO A 381 19.86 -4.24 -8.28
C PRO A 381 19.59 -4.76 -6.85
N ALA A 382 19.27 -6.06 -6.77
CA ALA A 382 18.98 -6.79 -5.55
C ALA A 382 20.18 -6.75 -4.57
N GLY A 383 19.93 -6.19 -3.38
CA GLY A 383 20.67 -6.50 -2.15
C GLY A 383 19.88 -7.56 -1.36
N PRO A 384 20.49 -8.24 -0.37
CA PRO A 384 19.89 -9.44 0.21
C PRO A 384 18.61 -9.11 1.00
N GLY A 385 17.50 -9.58 0.43
CA GLY A 385 16.22 -9.99 1.03
C GLY A 385 15.70 -9.18 2.22
N GLY A 386 14.70 -8.34 1.99
CA GLY A 386 13.93 -7.73 3.06
C GLY A 386 12.54 -7.27 2.63
N ALA A 387 11.55 -7.40 3.52
CA ALA A 387 10.14 -7.10 3.23
C ALA A 387 9.80 -5.64 2.88
N ALA A 388 10.74 -4.69 2.96
CA ALA A 388 10.54 -3.37 2.34
C ALA A 388 10.39 -3.50 0.81
N GLU A 389 11.12 -4.46 0.23
CA GLU A 389 10.95 -4.91 -1.16
C GLU A 389 9.57 -5.56 -1.34
N HIS A 390 9.05 -6.31 -0.36
CA HIS A 390 7.71 -6.92 -0.38
C HIS A 390 6.58 -5.87 -0.45
N VAL A 391 6.63 -4.82 0.38
CA VAL A 391 5.62 -3.73 0.37
C VAL A 391 5.62 -2.98 -0.96
N GLU A 392 6.80 -2.68 -1.50
CA GLU A 392 6.95 -2.02 -2.79
C GLU A 392 6.52 -2.93 -3.96
N THR A 393 6.81 -4.23 -3.86
CA THR A 393 6.49 -5.24 -4.88
C THR A 393 4.98 -5.52 -4.95
N VAL A 394 4.30 -5.74 -3.82
CA VAL A 394 2.84 -5.92 -3.83
C VAL A 394 2.14 -4.65 -4.31
N GLY A 395 2.60 -3.48 -3.84
CA GLY A 395 2.06 -2.18 -4.27
C GLY A 395 2.18 -1.95 -5.78
N THR A 396 3.35 -2.23 -6.37
CA THR A 396 3.60 -2.10 -7.81
C THR A 396 2.82 -3.12 -8.65
N MET A 397 2.58 -4.32 -8.12
CA MET A 397 1.80 -5.36 -8.80
C MET A 397 0.30 -5.03 -8.84
N LEU A 398 -0.27 -4.50 -7.75
CA LEU A 398 -1.66 -4.02 -7.76
C LEU A 398 -1.83 -2.85 -8.74
N ILE A 399 -0.84 -1.96 -8.85
CA ILE A 399 -0.79 -0.93 -9.90
C ILE A 399 -0.75 -1.58 -11.29
N GLY A 400 0.04 -2.65 -11.47
CA GLY A 400 0.08 -3.44 -12.71
C GLY A 400 -1.27 -4.05 -13.09
N MET A 401 -1.99 -4.63 -12.13
CA MET A 401 -3.35 -5.17 -12.35
C MET A 401 -4.33 -4.07 -12.73
N LEU A 402 -4.29 -2.91 -12.05
CA LEU A 402 -5.11 -1.75 -12.41
C LEU A 402 -4.80 -1.27 -13.83
N LYS A 403 -3.52 -1.23 -14.23
CA LYS A 403 -3.13 -0.93 -15.61
C LYS A 403 -3.69 -1.97 -16.59
N ALA A 404 -3.60 -3.26 -16.27
CA ALA A 404 -4.08 -4.33 -17.15
C ALA A 404 -5.60 -4.29 -17.33
N ALA A 405 -6.35 -4.13 -16.22
CA ALA A 405 -7.80 -3.99 -16.22
C ALA A 405 -8.26 -2.77 -17.03
N ASN A 406 -7.57 -1.64 -16.89
CA ASN A 406 -7.92 -0.41 -17.61
C ASN A 406 -7.52 -0.44 -19.11
N ASN A 407 -6.56 -1.29 -19.49
CA ASN A 407 -6.12 -1.49 -20.88
C ASN A 407 -6.85 -2.63 -21.61
N ALA A 408 -7.70 -3.41 -20.93
CA ALA A 408 -8.46 -4.50 -21.54
C ALA A 408 -9.47 -3.97 -22.58
N PRO A 409 -9.73 -4.70 -23.69
CA PRO A 409 -10.55 -4.25 -24.80
C PRO A 409 -12.04 -4.25 -24.42
N GLY A 410 -12.43 -3.24 -23.65
CA GLY A 410 -13.79 -2.98 -23.16
C GLY A 410 -13.97 -1.54 -22.68
N SER A 411 -12.89 -0.81 -22.36
CA SER A 411 -12.93 0.64 -22.17
C SER A 411 -12.83 1.36 -23.52
N ILE A 412 -13.97 1.84 -24.01
CA ILE A 412 -14.03 2.73 -25.18
C ILE A 412 -13.45 4.09 -24.74
N ALA A 413 -12.19 4.36 -25.07
CA ALA A 413 -11.70 5.57 -25.75
C ALA A 413 -10.25 5.96 -25.37
N GLY A 414 -9.37 5.90 -26.38
CA GLY A 414 -8.34 6.93 -26.56
C GLY A 414 -6.94 6.63 -26.03
N ARG A 415 -6.20 5.79 -26.75
CA ARG A 415 -4.74 5.72 -26.66
C ARG A 415 -4.13 7.04 -27.17
N LYS A 416 -3.35 7.70 -26.30
CA LYS A 416 -2.36 8.78 -26.54
C LYS A 416 -2.91 10.13 -27.02
N ALA A 417 -3.11 11.05 -26.07
CA ALA A 417 -2.79 12.46 -26.25
C ALA A 417 -1.84 12.90 -25.13
N LYS A 418 -0.69 13.42 -25.53
CA LYS A 418 0.36 13.98 -24.66
C LYS A 418 -0.19 15.11 -23.79
N SER A 419 0.40 15.27 -22.60
CA SER A 419 0.34 16.42 -21.70
C SER A 419 -0.56 17.60 -22.16
N ALA A 420 -1.74 17.75 -21.56
CA ALA A 420 -2.51 18.98 -21.64
C ALA A 420 -1.92 20.04 -20.69
N LYS A 421 -0.68 20.47 -20.94
CA LYS A 421 -0.23 21.82 -20.64
C LYS A 421 -0.39 22.58 -21.95
N ALA A 422 -1.26 23.59 -21.95
CA ALA A 422 -1.74 24.36 -23.11
C ALA A 422 -2.95 23.76 -23.87
N ALA A 423 -4.11 23.72 -23.21
CA ALA A 423 -5.40 23.94 -23.86
C ALA A 423 -6.06 25.17 -23.25
N GLY A 424 -5.33 26.30 -23.27
CA GLY A 424 -5.92 27.61 -23.07
C GLY A 424 -6.42 28.14 -24.41
N ASN A 425 -7.70 28.46 -24.47
CA ASN A 425 -8.28 29.43 -25.42
C ASN A 425 -8.28 29.15 -26.92
N LEU A 426 -8.65 27.96 -27.41
CA LEU A 426 -9.03 27.85 -28.82
C LEU A 426 -10.05 26.74 -29.06
N GLY A 427 -11.33 27.10 -29.10
CA GLY A 427 -12.42 26.17 -29.39
C GLY A 427 -13.80 26.84 -29.30
N ARG A 428 -14.14 27.65 -30.30
CA ARG A 428 -15.52 27.99 -30.71
C ARG A 428 -16.47 28.54 -29.62
N HIS A 429 -16.12 29.67 -28.99
CA HIS A 429 -17.12 30.46 -28.28
C HIS A 429 -18.00 31.21 -29.30
N ILE A 430 -19.05 30.55 -29.78
CA ILE A 430 -20.12 31.24 -30.50
C ILE A 430 -20.78 32.15 -29.47
N GLY A 431 -20.60 33.47 -29.60
CA GLY A 431 -21.28 34.41 -28.71
C GLY A 431 -22.80 34.30 -28.88
N ILE A 432 -23.59 34.64 -27.85
CA ILE A 432 -25.06 34.64 -27.92
C ILE A 432 -25.56 35.30 -29.21
N ALA A 433 -25.02 36.49 -29.52
CA ALA A 433 -25.38 37.24 -30.72
C ALA A 433 -25.02 36.51 -32.02
N GLU A 434 -23.96 35.71 -32.03
CA GLU A 434 -23.52 34.92 -33.19
C GLU A 434 -24.37 33.65 -33.39
N ALA A 435 -24.95 33.10 -32.30
CA ALA A 435 -25.88 31.97 -32.37
C ALA A 435 -27.32 32.41 -32.70
N ALA A 436 -27.78 33.51 -32.12
CA ALA A 436 -29.15 34.01 -32.25
C ALA A 436 -29.40 34.71 -33.58
N LEU A 437 -28.43 35.44 -34.13
CA LEU A 437 -28.59 36.24 -35.35
C LEU A 437 -28.93 35.39 -36.59
N PRO A 438 -28.24 34.28 -36.92
CA PRO A 438 -28.61 33.44 -38.07
C PRO A 438 -30.01 32.84 -37.92
N LEU A 439 -30.39 32.48 -36.69
CA LEU A 439 -31.72 31.95 -36.39
C LEU A 439 -32.81 33.03 -36.55
N ALA A 440 -32.55 34.25 -36.07
CA ALA A 440 -33.46 35.38 -36.22
C ALA A 440 -33.66 35.78 -37.69
N VAL A 441 -32.57 35.82 -38.48
CA VAL A 441 -32.61 36.07 -39.92
C VAL A 441 -33.40 34.97 -40.64
N TYR A 442 -33.20 33.70 -40.27
CA TYR A 442 -33.93 32.59 -40.85
C TYR A 442 -35.43 32.66 -40.53
N LEU A 443 -35.80 32.86 -39.26
CA LEU A 443 -37.20 33.00 -38.83
C LEU A 443 -37.88 34.17 -39.53
N ALA A 444 -37.21 35.33 -39.63
CA ALA A 444 -37.74 36.49 -40.33
C ALA A 444 -37.98 36.22 -41.83
N LYS A 445 -37.02 35.55 -42.50
CA LYS A 445 -37.14 35.16 -43.91
C LYS A 445 -38.31 34.20 -44.14
N VAL A 446 -38.45 33.19 -43.29
CA VAL A 446 -39.56 32.23 -43.35
C VAL A 446 -40.91 32.93 -43.17
N ILE A 447 -40.98 33.94 -42.29
CA ILE A 447 -42.20 34.73 -42.07
C ILE A 447 -42.51 35.60 -43.29
N ASP A 448 -41.51 36.24 -43.91
CA ASP A 448 -41.69 37.08 -45.10
C ASP A 448 -42.18 36.26 -46.31
N GLU A 449 -41.59 35.08 -46.53
CA GLU A 449 -42.02 34.13 -47.57
C GLU A 449 -43.49 33.68 -47.38
N GLN A 450 -43.90 33.41 -46.13
CA GLN A 450 -45.29 33.05 -45.79
C GLN A 450 -46.26 34.26 -45.92
N GLY A 451 -45.79 35.47 -45.61
CA GLY A 451 -46.55 36.71 -45.77
C GLY A 451 -46.85 37.02 -47.24
N ALA A 452 -45.91 36.75 -48.14
CA ALA A 452 -46.08 36.89 -49.59
C ALA A 452 -47.08 35.87 -50.17
N ASP A 453 -47.05 34.62 -49.68
CA ASP A 453 -47.98 33.55 -50.10
C ASP A 453 -49.40 33.70 -49.54
N ARG A 454 -49.56 34.54 -48.51
CA ARG A 454 -50.83 34.88 -47.86
C ARG A 454 -51.84 35.54 -48.78
N ALA A 455 -51.37 36.26 -49.81
CA ALA A 455 -52.21 36.85 -50.84
C ALA A 455 -52.95 35.80 -51.71
N ARG A 456 -52.57 34.51 -51.63
CA ARG A 456 -53.11 33.44 -52.47
C ARG A 456 -53.90 32.34 -51.73
N LEU A 457 -53.85 32.25 -50.41
CA LEU A 457 -54.19 31.02 -49.67
C LEU A 457 -55.21 31.22 -48.52
N ASN A 458 -56.40 31.75 -48.83
CA ASN A 458 -57.48 31.87 -47.83
C ASN A 458 -58.44 30.67 -47.74
N GLN A 459 -58.21 29.58 -48.48
CA GLN A 459 -59.04 28.38 -48.41
C GLN A 459 -58.18 27.14 -48.72
N ASP A 460 -57.68 26.42 -47.71
CA ASP A 460 -57.53 24.95 -47.75
C ASP A 460 -56.84 24.32 -46.53
N LYS A 461 -57.19 23.06 -46.27
CA LYS A 461 -56.64 22.19 -45.22
C LYS A 461 -55.12 21.97 -45.35
N GLY A 462 -54.58 22.02 -46.57
CA GLY A 462 -53.14 21.93 -46.85
C GLY A 462 -52.32 23.11 -46.35
N ALA A 463 -52.94 24.27 -46.09
CA ALA A 463 -52.25 25.41 -45.49
C ALA A 463 -51.94 25.18 -44.00
N ALA A 464 -52.67 24.30 -43.30
CA ALA A 464 -52.36 23.97 -41.90
C ALA A 464 -51.20 22.98 -41.80
N GLU A 465 -51.12 22.00 -42.71
CA GLU A 465 -50.03 21.02 -42.78
C GLU A 465 -48.70 21.69 -43.16
N ASN A 466 -48.70 22.59 -44.15
CA ASN A 466 -47.52 23.38 -44.51
C ASN A 466 -47.06 24.29 -43.36
N ARG A 467 -48.00 24.89 -42.61
CA ARG A 467 -47.66 25.69 -41.42
C ARG A 467 -46.99 24.85 -40.33
N GLN A 468 -47.51 23.66 -40.08
CA GLN A 468 -46.92 22.76 -39.09
C GLN A 468 -45.51 22.30 -39.48
N GLN A 469 -45.28 22.03 -40.78
CA GLN A 469 -43.97 21.63 -41.29
C GLN A 469 -42.92 22.73 -41.10
N VAL A 470 -43.30 23.98 -41.38
CA VAL A 470 -42.41 25.14 -41.22
C VAL A 470 -42.09 25.43 -39.75
N VAL A 471 -43.08 25.36 -38.85
CA VAL A 471 -42.84 25.44 -37.40
C VAL A 471 -41.85 24.36 -36.97
N THR A 472 -42.02 23.13 -37.45
CA THR A 472 -41.14 22.00 -37.11
C THR A 472 -39.70 22.22 -37.58
N GLU A 473 -39.49 22.71 -38.81
CA GLU A 473 -38.15 23.00 -39.33
C GLU A 473 -37.46 24.16 -38.56
N CYS A 474 -38.22 25.22 -38.25
CA CYS A 474 -37.73 26.34 -37.46
C CYS A 474 -37.33 25.91 -36.04
N THR A 475 -38.16 25.10 -35.40
CA THR A 475 -37.88 24.51 -34.09
C THR A 475 -36.63 23.64 -34.14
N GLN A 476 -36.45 22.79 -35.15
CA GLN A 476 -35.26 21.95 -35.29
C GLN A 476 -33.98 22.79 -35.40
N ARG A 477 -33.96 23.81 -36.27
CA ARG A 477 -32.78 24.69 -36.41
C ARG A 477 -32.47 25.47 -35.13
N ALA A 478 -33.50 25.87 -34.40
CA ALA A 478 -33.33 26.56 -33.12
C ALA A 478 -32.66 25.64 -32.08
N ARG A 479 -33.05 24.37 -32.04
CA ARG A 479 -32.44 23.34 -31.19
C ARG A 479 -30.99 23.05 -31.60
N ASP A 480 -30.73 22.91 -32.90
CA ASP A 480 -29.38 22.69 -33.42
C ASP A 480 -28.42 23.84 -33.06
N ALA A 481 -28.92 25.09 -32.99
CA ALA A 481 -28.14 26.25 -32.55
C ALA A 481 -27.85 26.28 -31.04
N TRP A 482 -28.69 25.63 -30.23
CA TRP A 482 -28.53 25.52 -28.78
C TRP A 482 -27.60 24.36 -28.37
N GLN A 483 -27.62 23.26 -29.12
CA GLN A 483 -26.87 22.03 -28.82
C GLN A 483 -25.38 22.25 -28.46
N PRO A 484 -24.60 23.10 -29.17
CA PRO A 484 -23.18 23.32 -28.84
C PRO A 484 -22.96 23.82 -27.40
N PHE A 485 -23.88 24.61 -26.84
CA PHE A 485 -23.75 25.12 -25.46
C PHE A 485 -23.92 24.01 -24.43
N VAL A 486 -24.77 23.02 -24.71
CA VAL A 486 -25.00 21.84 -23.88
C VAL A 486 -23.80 20.90 -23.98
N ASP A 487 -23.33 20.66 -25.21
CA ASP A 487 -22.17 19.81 -25.47
C ASP A 487 -20.92 20.33 -24.76
N ASP A 488 -20.67 21.65 -24.78
CA ASP A 488 -19.58 22.31 -24.03
C ASP A 488 -19.62 22.01 -22.51
N VAL A 489 -20.81 21.95 -21.93
CA VAL A 489 -20.97 21.63 -20.50
C VAL A 489 -20.81 20.13 -20.27
N ARG A 490 -21.32 19.29 -21.18
CA ARG A 490 -21.16 17.83 -21.11
C ARG A 490 -19.70 17.42 -21.22
N GLU A 491 -18.95 18.02 -22.14
CA GLU A 491 -17.50 17.82 -22.27
C GLU A 491 -16.76 18.23 -20.99
N ALA A 492 -17.16 19.35 -20.37
CA ALA A 492 -16.60 19.75 -19.08
C ALA A 492 -16.91 18.71 -17.99
N ILE A 493 -18.15 18.20 -17.88
CA ILE A 493 -18.49 17.15 -16.91
C ILE A 493 -17.61 15.91 -17.11
N VAL A 494 -17.46 15.45 -18.36
CA VAL A 494 -16.63 14.28 -18.71
C VAL A 494 -15.17 14.54 -18.37
N ALA A 495 -14.60 15.68 -18.79
CA ALA A 495 -13.20 16.01 -18.55
C ALA A 495 -12.87 16.11 -17.04
N GLU A 496 -13.81 16.62 -16.25
CA GLU A 496 -13.60 16.83 -14.81
C GLU A 496 -13.72 15.54 -13.98
N THR A 497 -14.43 14.52 -14.49
CA THR A 497 -14.72 13.24 -13.80
C THR A 497 -14.02 12.02 -14.39
N ARG A 498 -13.37 12.16 -15.55
CA ARG A 498 -12.75 11.08 -16.33
C ARG A 498 -11.96 10.09 -15.48
N ASP A 499 -10.96 10.56 -14.74
CA ASP A 499 -10.06 9.68 -13.98
C ASP A 499 -10.81 8.84 -12.92
N GLN A 500 -11.87 9.40 -12.32
CA GLN A 500 -12.69 8.71 -11.33
C GLN A 500 -13.57 7.64 -11.99
N VAL A 501 -14.16 7.94 -13.15
CA VAL A 501 -15.01 7.00 -13.89
C VAL A 501 -14.18 5.85 -14.48
N ASP A 502 -13.03 6.17 -15.08
CA ASP A 502 -12.14 5.18 -15.71
C ASP A 502 -11.61 4.16 -14.69
N LEU A 503 -11.42 4.57 -13.43
CA LEU A 503 -10.86 3.71 -12.37
C LEU A 503 -11.89 3.03 -11.47
N ASP A 504 -13.14 3.49 -11.44
CA ASP A 504 -14.16 3.01 -10.47
C ASP A 504 -14.36 1.49 -10.52
N ALA A 505 -14.61 0.93 -11.71
CA ALA A 505 -14.84 -0.51 -11.86
C ALA A 505 -13.59 -1.34 -11.47
N SER A 506 -12.41 -0.91 -11.90
CA SER A 506 -11.15 -1.61 -11.61
C SER A 506 -10.79 -1.54 -10.12
N LEU A 507 -11.03 -0.41 -9.46
CA LEU A 507 -10.78 -0.24 -8.02
C LEU A 507 -11.75 -1.06 -7.18
N ARG A 508 -13.03 -1.14 -7.55
CA ARG A 508 -14.00 -2.01 -6.85
C ARG A 508 -13.61 -3.47 -6.96
N GLN A 509 -13.27 -3.93 -8.16
CA GLN A 509 -12.80 -5.31 -8.36
C GLN A 509 -11.54 -5.61 -7.56
N LEU A 510 -10.58 -4.67 -7.49
CA LEU A 510 -9.37 -4.82 -6.70
C LEU A 510 -9.67 -4.91 -5.20
N VAL A 511 -10.60 -4.09 -4.69
CA VAL A 511 -11.03 -4.12 -3.29
C VAL A 511 -11.68 -5.46 -2.96
N GLU A 512 -12.55 -5.97 -3.82
CA GLU A 512 -13.18 -7.29 -3.65
C GLU A 512 -12.13 -8.42 -3.59
N GLN A 513 -11.15 -8.40 -4.51
CA GLN A 513 -10.05 -9.37 -4.52
C GLN A 513 -9.18 -9.29 -3.24
N LEU A 514 -8.87 -8.09 -2.76
CA LEU A 514 -8.13 -7.90 -1.52
C LEU A 514 -8.93 -8.36 -0.29
N GLN A 515 -10.25 -8.13 -0.27
CA GLN A 515 -11.12 -8.62 0.80
C GLN A 515 -11.15 -10.15 0.86
N GLU A 516 -11.29 -10.81 -0.29
CA GLU A 516 -11.26 -12.27 -0.39
C GLU A 516 -9.90 -12.82 0.06
N ALA A 517 -8.80 -12.24 -0.43
CA ALA A 517 -7.45 -12.64 -0.04
C ALA A 517 -7.18 -12.52 1.47
N VAL A 518 -7.60 -11.40 2.09
CA VAL A 518 -7.50 -11.20 3.54
C VAL A 518 -8.34 -12.23 4.30
N ALA A 519 -9.59 -12.46 3.87
CA ALA A 519 -10.49 -13.41 4.53
C ALA A 519 -9.96 -14.85 4.45
N GLU A 520 -9.40 -15.26 3.31
CA GLU A 520 -8.74 -16.56 3.15
C GLU A 520 -7.53 -16.70 4.08
N GLY A 521 -6.63 -15.71 4.10
CA GLY A 521 -5.45 -15.74 4.98
C GLY A 521 -5.81 -15.77 6.47
N GLU A 522 -6.83 -15.01 6.89
CA GLU A 522 -7.38 -15.09 8.24
C GLU A 522 -8.01 -16.45 8.57
N GLY A 523 -8.56 -17.13 7.56
CA GLY A 523 -9.09 -18.48 7.69
C GLY A 523 -8.00 -19.51 8.00
N LEU A 524 -6.80 -19.35 7.43
CA LEU A 524 -5.66 -20.25 7.66
C LEU A 524 -5.17 -20.22 9.10
N PHE A 525 -5.22 -19.07 9.78
CA PHE A 525 -4.95 -18.99 11.22
C PHE A 525 -5.93 -19.81 12.05
N ARG A 526 -7.21 -19.81 11.67
CA ARG A 526 -8.28 -20.51 12.40
C ARG A 526 -8.31 -22.00 12.13
N ALA A 527 -8.02 -22.42 10.90
CA ALA A 527 -7.89 -23.83 10.53
C ALA A 527 -6.75 -24.52 11.31
N GLY A 528 -5.71 -23.75 11.66
CA GLY A 528 -4.62 -24.21 12.51
C GLY A 528 -4.91 -24.28 14.02
N THR A 529 -6.09 -23.81 14.44
CA THR A 529 -6.64 -23.93 15.80
C THR A 529 -7.80 -24.93 15.80
N VAL A 530 -7.51 -26.20 15.55
CA VAL A 530 -8.49 -27.25 15.88
C VAL A 530 -8.58 -27.34 17.41
N PRO A 531 -9.77 -27.20 18.02
CA PRO A 531 -9.93 -27.48 19.44
C PRO A 531 -9.61 -28.96 19.67
N LEU A 532 -8.68 -29.25 20.57
CA LEU A 532 -8.59 -30.56 21.20
C LEU A 532 -9.93 -30.81 21.89
N LEU A 533 -10.86 -31.45 21.18
CA LEU A 533 -12.02 -32.06 21.79
C LEU A 533 -11.49 -33.14 22.72
N GLU A 534 -11.70 -32.92 24.02
CA GLU A 534 -11.65 -33.93 25.07
C GLU A 534 -12.25 -35.23 24.53
N THR A 535 -11.39 -36.21 24.30
CA THR A 535 -11.81 -37.60 24.20
C THR A 535 -11.52 -38.22 25.55
N GLU A 536 -12.50 -38.09 26.44
CA GLU A 536 -12.68 -39.03 27.54
C GLU A 536 -12.87 -40.44 26.95
N ALA A 537 -11.98 -41.35 27.34
CA ALA A 537 -12.27 -42.77 27.59
C ALA A 537 -11.16 -43.40 28.42
#